data_AF-A0A8C9WA90-F1
#
_entry.id   AF-A0A8C9WA90-F1
#
_cell.length_a   1.000
_cell.length_b   1.000
_cell.length_c   1.000
_cell.angle_alpha   90.00
_cell.angle_beta   90.00
_cell.angle_gamma   90.00
#
_symmetry.space_group_name_H-M   'P 1'
#
loop_
_entity.id
_entity.type
_entity.pdbx_description
1 polymer ?
#
loop_
_entity_poly.entity_id
_entity_poly.type
_entity_poly.pdbx_seq_one_letter_code
_entity_poly.pdbx_strand_id
1 'polypeptide(L)'
;MRAQRSAAACVSSSRSPQDRLHCRRRRVLDAHTHAVVYCSSTGAGRGEKDKRHYNACLLSALSGNACLAEISLILLVFVRTLRELAPKPVRSESRMLFMAHREDSWFKSLFVRKVDPRKDAHSHLLAKKEDSNLYKIQFHNVKPECLDNYNKLCEDVLPSIHADPNYPCELVGTWNTWYGEQDQAVHLWRYRGGYPALTEVMNKLRTNKVFMEYRSERGKMLLSRRNQLLLEFSFWNEPLPREGPNIYELRSYSLRPGTMIEWGNYWARAIKYRQRNNEAVGGFFSQIGSLYMVHHLWAYKDLQSREDTRNAAWLQEGWDEVVYYTVPLIQHMESRIMIPLKISPLK
;
A
#
# COMPACT_ATOMS: atom_id res chain seq x y z
N MET A 1 27.49 1.66 -46.01
CA MET A 1 26.56 0.74 -46.73
C MET A 1 26.55 -0.70 -46.18
N ARG A 2 26.44 -0.90 -44.85
CA ARG A 2 26.25 -2.24 -44.25
C ARG A 2 25.19 -2.27 -43.14
N ALA A 3 24.33 -1.25 -43.07
CA ALA A 3 23.31 -1.08 -42.01
C ALA A 3 21.85 -1.11 -42.52
N GLN A 4 21.61 -1.45 -43.80
CA GLN A 4 20.26 -1.54 -44.37
C GLN A 4 19.80 -2.98 -44.68
N ARG A 5 20.58 -4.02 -44.31
CA ARG A 5 20.19 -5.42 -44.55
C ARG A 5 19.76 -6.21 -43.31
N SER A 6 19.61 -5.58 -42.14
CA SER A 6 19.11 -6.27 -40.93
C SER A 6 17.70 -5.85 -40.47
N ALA A 7 17.09 -4.85 -41.11
CA ALA A 7 15.76 -4.35 -40.72
C ALA A 7 14.59 -5.05 -41.43
N ALA A 8 14.85 -5.92 -42.41
CA ALA A 8 13.81 -6.50 -43.28
C ALA A 8 13.48 -7.99 -42.99
N ALA A 9 13.81 -8.53 -41.81
CA ALA A 9 13.58 -9.95 -41.49
C ALA A 9 12.73 -10.20 -40.23
N CYS A 10 11.81 -9.29 -39.88
CA CYS A 10 10.95 -9.44 -38.71
C CYS A 10 9.45 -9.21 -39.01
N VAL A 11 9.01 -9.58 -40.21
CA VAL A 11 7.58 -9.71 -40.53
C VAL A 11 7.34 -11.11 -41.12
N SER A 12 7.43 -12.14 -40.28
CA SER A 12 6.84 -13.46 -40.59
C SER A 12 6.11 -14.00 -39.36
N SER A 13 4.90 -14.48 -39.57
CA SER A 13 3.89 -14.78 -38.53
C SER A 13 4.10 -16.12 -37.81
N SER A 14 5.25 -16.76 -37.93
CA SER A 14 5.43 -18.18 -37.54
C SER A 14 6.42 -18.46 -36.39
N ARG A 15 6.77 -17.47 -35.54
CA ARG A 15 7.69 -17.73 -34.38
C ARG A 15 6.98 -17.92 -33.04
N SER A 16 7.58 -18.80 -32.23
CA SER A 16 7.16 -19.18 -30.89
C SER A 16 7.12 -17.98 -29.91
N PRO A 17 6.33 -18.04 -28.83
CA PRO A 17 6.23 -16.95 -27.85
C PRO A 17 7.56 -16.57 -27.19
N GLN A 18 8.47 -17.52 -27.02
CA GLN A 18 9.80 -17.29 -26.43
C GLN A 18 10.72 -16.50 -27.36
N ASP A 19 10.66 -16.72 -28.67
CA ASP A 19 11.45 -15.98 -29.65
C ASP A 19 11.02 -14.51 -29.77
N ARG A 20 9.71 -14.23 -29.57
CA ARG A 20 9.19 -12.85 -29.54
C ARG A 20 9.65 -12.10 -28.29
N LEU A 21 9.71 -12.79 -27.15
CA LEU A 21 10.23 -12.23 -25.90
C LEU A 21 11.73 -11.92 -26.00
N HIS A 22 12.49 -12.81 -26.64
CA HIS A 22 13.92 -12.63 -26.83
C HIS A 22 14.25 -11.48 -27.81
N CYS A 23 13.43 -11.29 -28.85
CA CYS A 23 13.54 -10.19 -29.80
C CYS A 23 13.12 -8.83 -29.19
N ARG A 24 12.12 -8.81 -28.30
CA ARG A 24 11.77 -7.63 -27.49
C ARG A 24 12.89 -7.24 -26.52
N ARG A 25 13.48 -8.22 -25.81
CA ARG A 25 14.62 -7.98 -24.92
C ARG A 25 15.84 -7.41 -25.65
N ARG A 26 16.14 -7.88 -26.88
CA ARG A 26 17.23 -7.31 -27.70
C ARG A 26 16.96 -5.85 -28.09
N ARG A 27 15.72 -5.50 -28.49
CA ARG A 27 15.38 -4.10 -28.80
C ARG A 27 15.53 -3.14 -27.62
N VAL A 28 15.18 -3.60 -26.41
CA VAL A 28 15.35 -2.80 -25.17
C VAL A 28 16.83 -2.65 -24.81
N LEU A 29 17.63 -3.70 -25.00
CA LEU A 29 19.09 -3.65 -24.79
C LEU A 29 19.78 -2.71 -25.80
N ASP A 30 19.38 -2.77 -27.08
CA ASP A 30 19.95 -1.92 -28.13
C ASP A 30 19.60 -0.44 -27.92
N ALA A 31 18.38 -0.14 -27.45
CA ALA A 31 17.95 1.21 -27.06
C ALA A 31 18.73 1.73 -25.83
N HIS A 32 18.97 0.87 -24.84
CA HIS A 32 19.80 1.18 -23.68
C HIS A 32 21.25 1.46 -24.06
N THR A 33 21.81 0.67 -24.99
CA THR A 33 23.19 0.80 -25.42
C THR A 33 23.38 2.11 -26.20
N HIS A 34 22.41 2.48 -27.04
CA HIS A 34 22.40 3.79 -27.71
C HIS A 34 22.26 4.97 -26.74
N ALA A 35 21.41 4.87 -25.71
CA ALA A 35 21.24 5.95 -24.72
C ALA A 35 22.48 6.15 -23.83
N VAL A 36 23.14 5.06 -23.42
CA VAL A 36 24.36 5.11 -22.60
C VAL A 36 25.55 5.60 -23.42
N VAL A 37 25.68 5.18 -24.69
CA VAL A 37 26.75 5.64 -25.60
C VAL A 37 26.57 7.12 -25.98
N TYR A 38 25.33 7.61 -26.13
CA TYR A 38 25.07 9.03 -26.41
C TYR A 38 25.38 9.94 -25.19
N CYS A 39 25.07 9.47 -23.97
CA CYS A 39 25.38 10.21 -22.73
C CYS A 39 26.89 10.25 -22.42
N SER A 40 27.65 9.23 -22.82
CA SER A 40 29.09 9.14 -22.57
C SER A 40 29.95 9.82 -23.64
N SER A 41 29.43 10.03 -24.85
CA SER A 41 30.15 10.68 -25.95
C SER A 41 29.94 12.19 -26.06
N THR A 42 28.89 12.75 -25.47
CA THR A 42 28.55 14.19 -25.62
C THR A 42 29.03 15.09 -24.48
N GLY A 43 29.64 14.55 -23.42
CA GLY A 43 30.17 15.37 -22.31
C GLY A 43 29.13 16.35 -21.73
N ALA A 44 27.86 15.94 -21.68
CA ALA A 44 26.73 16.83 -21.37
C ALA A 44 26.61 17.07 -19.86
N GLY A 45 27.47 17.94 -19.34
CA GLY A 45 27.17 18.72 -18.16
C GLY A 45 26.42 19.99 -18.55
N ARG A 46 25.33 20.27 -17.82
CA ARG A 46 24.65 21.57 -17.64
C ARG A 46 23.62 21.99 -18.71
N GLY A 47 22.34 21.72 -18.43
CA GLY A 47 21.22 22.43 -19.07
C GLY A 47 19.82 21.92 -18.73
N GLU A 48 18.88 22.83 -18.45
CA GLU A 48 17.45 22.56 -18.17
C GLU A 48 16.70 21.84 -19.31
N LYS A 49 17.21 21.94 -20.56
CA LYS A 49 16.64 21.29 -21.74
C LYS A 49 16.94 19.78 -21.80
N ASP A 50 18.09 19.35 -21.28
CA ASP A 50 18.49 17.93 -21.29
C ASP A 50 17.69 17.11 -20.29
N LYS A 51 17.26 17.71 -19.17
CA LYS A 51 16.32 17.09 -18.24
C LYS A 51 14.95 16.80 -18.88
N ARG A 52 14.46 17.68 -19.76
CA ARG A 52 13.18 17.47 -20.46
C ARG A 52 13.27 16.38 -21.51
N HIS A 53 14.38 16.28 -22.23
CA HIS A 53 14.59 15.22 -23.21
C HIS A 53 14.78 13.84 -22.55
N TYR A 54 15.49 13.80 -21.41
CA TYR A 54 15.63 12.59 -20.59
C TYR A 54 14.28 12.15 -19.99
N ASN A 55 13.49 13.09 -19.45
CA ASN A 55 12.15 12.81 -18.95
C ASN A 55 11.18 12.37 -20.06
N ALA A 56 11.31 12.89 -21.28
CA ALA A 56 10.53 12.45 -22.44
C ALA A 56 10.86 11.01 -22.87
N CYS A 57 12.14 10.62 -22.84
CA CYS A 57 12.56 9.23 -23.05
C CYS A 57 12.07 8.30 -21.92
N LEU A 58 12.06 8.77 -20.67
CA LEU A 58 11.55 8.00 -19.52
C LEU A 58 10.02 7.80 -19.59
N LEU A 59 9.27 8.83 -19.99
CA LEU A 59 7.83 8.75 -20.25
C LEU A 59 7.51 7.80 -21.41
N SER A 60 8.33 7.80 -22.48
CA SER A 60 8.21 6.83 -23.57
C SER A 60 8.47 5.39 -23.10
N ALA A 61 9.42 5.17 -22.19
CA ALA A 61 9.68 3.85 -21.61
C ALA A 61 8.57 3.37 -20.66
N LEU A 62 7.91 4.29 -19.95
CA LEU A 62 6.77 4.00 -19.06
C LEU A 62 5.44 3.83 -19.81
N SER A 63 5.31 4.39 -21.02
CA SER A 63 4.12 4.26 -21.87
C SER A 63 3.95 2.88 -22.53
N GLY A 64 4.95 2.00 -22.42
CA GLY A 64 4.92 0.65 -22.98
C GLY A 64 4.88 -0.44 -21.89
N ASN A 65 3.69 -0.79 -21.38
CA ASN A 65 3.40 -2.00 -20.59
C ASN A 65 4.55 -2.55 -19.71
N ALA A 66 5.18 -1.70 -18.89
CA ALA A 66 6.19 -2.14 -17.95
C ALA A 66 5.52 -2.64 -16.65
N CYS A 67 5.82 -3.88 -16.25
CA CYS A 67 5.29 -4.47 -15.01
C CYS A 67 5.92 -3.82 -13.76
N LEU A 68 5.23 -3.87 -12.61
CA LEU A 68 5.62 -3.25 -11.33
C LEU A 68 7.05 -3.59 -10.83
N ALA A 69 7.61 -4.73 -11.25
CA ALA A 69 9.00 -5.11 -10.97
C ALA A 69 10.02 -4.28 -11.75
N GLU A 70 9.69 -3.86 -12.98
CA GLU A 70 10.57 -3.04 -13.83
C GLU A 70 10.61 -1.60 -13.34
N ILE A 71 9.49 -1.06 -12.86
CA ILE A 71 9.42 0.27 -12.23
C ILE A 71 10.28 0.33 -10.96
N SER A 72 10.25 -0.72 -10.13
CA SER A 72 11.08 -0.82 -8.93
C SER A 72 12.58 -0.89 -9.25
N LEU A 73 12.96 -1.56 -10.33
CA LEU A 73 14.35 -1.64 -10.80
C LEU A 73 14.84 -0.30 -11.36
N ILE A 74 13.98 0.42 -12.09
CA ILE A 74 14.26 1.75 -12.63
C ILE A 74 14.51 2.75 -11.49
N LEU A 75 13.69 2.71 -10.42
CA LEU A 75 13.88 3.52 -9.22
C LEU A 75 15.17 3.18 -8.46
N LEU A 76 15.52 1.90 -8.34
CA LEU A 76 16.77 1.46 -7.71
C LEU A 76 18.02 1.92 -8.49
N VAL A 77 17.97 1.89 -9.82
CA VAL A 77 19.05 2.39 -10.68
C VAL A 77 19.15 3.91 -10.59
N PHE A 78 18.03 4.63 -10.61
CA PHE A 78 17.98 6.09 -10.43
C PHE A 78 18.65 6.55 -9.12
N VAL A 79 18.38 5.84 -8.00
CA VAL A 79 18.99 6.13 -6.69
C VAL A 79 20.51 5.85 -6.69
N ARG A 80 20.98 4.82 -7.41
CA ARG A 80 22.42 4.55 -7.55
C ARG A 80 23.13 5.62 -8.39
N THR A 81 22.56 6.03 -9.51
CA THR A 81 23.17 7.04 -10.38
C THR A 81 23.24 8.42 -9.72
N LEU A 82 22.21 8.82 -8.95
CA LEU A 82 22.27 10.04 -8.15
C LEU A 82 23.35 10.01 -7.07
N ARG A 83 23.70 8.83 -6.54
CA ARG A 83 24.75 8.65 -5.55
C ARG A 83 26.16 8.73 -6.15
N GLU A 84 26.32 8.34 -7.42
CA GLU A 84 27.59 8.44 -8.16
C GLU A 84 27.83 9.84 -8.76
N LEU A 85 26.76 10.62 -8.98
CA LEU A 85 26.83 12.02 -9.44
C LEU A 85 27.04 13.04 -8.32
N ALA A 86 27.09 12.60 -7.06
CA ALA A 86 27.41 13.47 -5.93
C ALA A 86 28.89 13.88 -5.94
N PRO A 87 29.24 15.18 -5.90
CA PRO A 87 30.63 15.62 -5.99
C PRO A 87 31.44 15.17 -4.77
N LYS A 88 32.63 14.60 -5.01
CA LYS A 88 33.62 14.30 -3.96
C LYS A 88 34.34 15.59 -3.54
N PRO A 89 34.65 15.78 -2.24
CA PRO A 89 35.33 16.99 -1.78
C PRO A 89 36.79 17.00 -2.26
N VAL A 90 37.19 18.13 -2.86
CA VAL A 90 38.57 18.41 -3.29
C VAL A 90 39.38 18.87 -2.08
N ARG A 91 40.58 18.30 -1.90
CA ARG A 91 41.52 18.63 -0.83
C ARG A 91 42.58 19.58 -1.40
N SER A 92 42.71 20.79 -0.86
CA SER A 92 43.85 21.69 -1.16
C SER A 92 44.65 21.94 0.11
N GLU A 93 45.95 21.63 0.07
CA GLU A 93 46.93 21.93 1.11
C GLU A 93 47.36 23.40 1.04
N SER A 94 47.34 24.09 2.19
CA SER A 94 48.25 25.20 2.50
C SER A 94 48.32 25.42 4.03
N ARG A 95 49.51 25.18 4.58
CA ARG A 95 50.01 25.53 5.93
C ARG A 95 50.04 27.06 6.10
N MET A 96 50.07 27.72 7.26
CA MET A 96 50.00 27.45 8.71
C MET A 96 50.10 28.85 9.37
N LEU A 97 49.33 29.17 10.43
CA LEU A 97 49.76 30.00 11.57
C LEU A 97 48.65 30.15 12.64
N PHE A 98 48.88 29.46 13.77
CA PHE A 98 48.54 29.79 15.17
C PHE A 98 47.21 30.50 15.54
N MET A 99 46.32 29.81 16.26
CA MET A 99 46.20 29.91 17.74
C MET A 99 45.03 29.05 18.27
N ALA A 100 45.20 28.59 19.50
CA ALA A 100 44.41 27.57 20.19
C ALA A 100 42.92 27.89 20.35
N HIS A 101 42.06 26.92 20.04
CA HIS A 101 41.02 26.40 20.95
C HIS A 101 40.21 25.27 20.28
N ARG A 102 39.77 24.31 21.11
CA ARG A 102 38.58 23.46 20.92
C ARG A 102 38.79 22.04 20.40
N GLU A 103 39.62 21.27 21.08
CA GLU A 103 39.41 19.81 21.19
C GLU A 103 38.33 19.54 22.23
N ASP A 104 37.05 19.59 21.84
CA ASP A 104 35.95 19.12 22.71
C ASP A 104 34.60 18.88 21.98
N SER A 105 34.65 18.53 20.68
CA SER A 105 33.42 18.48 19.87
C SER A 105 33.30 17.32 18.87
N TRP A 106 34.15 16.30 18.94
CA TRP A 106 34.02 15.10 18.09
C TRP A 106 33.31 13.94 18.80
N PHE A 107 33.57 13.69 20.10
CA PHE A 107 32.98 12.53 20.79
C PHE A 107 31.50 12.70 21.22
N LYS A 108 30.88 13.87 21.00
CA LYS A 108 29.46 14.10 21.38
C LYS A 108 28.43 13.61 20.36
N SER A 109 28.84 13.16 19.17
CA SER A 109 27.93 12.61 18.14
C SER A 109 27.55 11.14 18.35
N LEU A 110 28.10 10.46 19.37
CA LEU A 110 27.77 9.06 19.72
C LEU A 110 26.71 8.92 20.81
N PHE A 111 26.18 10.04 21.32
CA PHE A 111 25.00 9.98 22.17
C PHE A 111 23.76 9.88 21.28
N VAL A 112 23.27 8.64 21.16
CA VAL A 112 21.86 8.33 20.87
C VAL A 112 21.03 9.40 21.56
N ARG A 113 20.34 10.22 20.76
CA ARG A 113 19.40 11.22 21.25
C ARG A 113 18.48 10.46 22.21
N LYS A 114 18.65 10.67 23.53
CA LYS A 114 17.80 10.06 24.55
C LYS A 114 16.39 10.56 24.26
N VAL A 115 15.65 9.76 23.50
CA VAL A 115 14.21 9.90 23.40
C VAL A 115 13.73 9.50 24.77
N ASP A 116 13.24 10.46 25.56
CA ASP A 116 12.61 10.13 26.82
C ASP A 116 11.57 9.05 26.57
N PRO A 117 11.57 7.95 27.36
CA PRO A 117 10.57 6.90 27.22
C PRO A 117 9.19 7.55 27.38
N ARG A 118 8.46 7.63 26.26
CA ARG A 118 7.14 8.25 26.20
C ARG A 118 6.19 7.47 27.10
N LYS A 119 5.46 8.17 27.97
CA LYS A 119 4.60 7.56 28.99
C LYS A 119 3.22 7.14 28.47
N ASP A 120 2.84 7.56 27.26
CA ASP A 120 1.54 7.23 26.66
C ASP A 120 1.63 6.03 25.69
N ALA A 121 0.64 5.14 25.76
CA ALA A 121 0.51 4.03 24.82
C ALA A 121 0.46 4.54 23.38
N HIS A 122 1.24 3.94 22.47
CA HIS A 122 1.39 4.39 21.07
C HIS A 122 0.07 4.51 20.31
N SER A 123 -0.95 3.75 20.69
CA SER A 123 -2.29 3.80 20.13
C SER A 123 -3.07 5.06 20.50
N HIS A 124 -2.83 5.65 21.68
CA HIS A 124 -3.59 6.81 22.16
C HIS A 124 -3.33 8.09 21.38
N LEU A 125 -2.20 8.20 20.68
CA LEU A 125 -1.84 9.38 19.89
C LEU A 125 -2.47 9.37 18.49
N LEU A 126 -2.74 8.17 17.97
CA LEU A 126 -3.19 7.97 16.59
C LEU A 126 -4.66 7.58 16.51
N ALA A 127 -5.23 6.98 17.56
CA ALA A 127 -6.61 6.50 17.56
C ALA A 127 -7.63 7.63 17.73
N LYS A 128 -8.77 7.51 17.02
CA LYS A 128 -9.98 8.30 17.31
C LYS A 128 -10.51 7.90 18.70
N LYS A 129 -10.46 8.83 19.67
CA LYS A 129 -10.82 8.55 21.08
C LYS A 129 -12.32 8.66 21.36
N GLU A 130 -13.03 9.48 20.60
CA GLU A 130 -14.40 9.93 20.93
C GLU A 130 -15.42 8.78 20.93
N ASP A 131 -15.22 7.78 20.07
CA ASP A 131 -16.24 6.74 19.86
C ASP A 131 -15.91 5.38 20.52
N SER A 132 -14.72 5.21 21.11
CA SER A 132 -14.23 3.92 21.65
C SER A 132 -14.46 2.74 20.69
N ASN A 133 -14.34 2.98 19.39
CA ASN A 133 -14.58 1.97 18.36
C ASN A 133 -13.42 0.98 18.29
N LEU A 134 -13.73 -0.30 18.45
CA LEU A 134 -12.80 -1.39 18.15
C LEU A 134 -13.26 -2.07 16.87
N TYR A 135 -12.34 -2.20 15.91
CA TYR A 135 -12.61 -2.90 14.66
C TYR A 135 -12.01 -4.29 14.67
N LYS A 136 -12.67 -5.24 14.02
CA LYS A 136 -12.15 -6.59 13.77
C LYS A 136 -12.20 -6.86 12.28
N ILE A 137 -11.03 -6.99 11.66
CA ILE A 137 -10.92 -7.47 10.27
C ILE A 137 -10.66 -8.96 10.27
N GLN A 138 -11.35 -9.68 9.38
CA GLN A 138 -11.26 -11.12 9.22
C GLN A 138 -10.92 -11.44 7.77
N PHE A 139 -9.92 -12.29 7.57
CA PHE A 139 -9.54 -12.86 6.29
C PHE A 139 -9.81 -14.35 6.34
N HIS A 140 -10.68 -14.82 5.47
CA HIS A 140 -11.05 -16.22 5.37
C HIS A 140 -10.64 -16.72 3.98
N ASN A 141 -9.66 -17.61 3.92
CA ASN A 141 -9.31 -18.31 2.69
C ASN A 141 -10.26 -19.49 2.55
N VAL A 142 -11.12 -19.43 1.56
CA VAL A 142 -12.15 -20.42 1.27
C VAL A 142 -11.57 -21.43 0.28
N LYS A 143 -12.03 -22.67 0.36
CA LYS A 143 -11.78 -23.65 -0.70
C LYS A 143 -12.41 -23.13 -2.00
N PRO A 144 -11.71 -23.12 -3.15
CA PRO A 144 -12.22 -22.55 -4.39
C PRO A 144 -13.61 -23.08 -4.78
N GLU A 145 -13.83 -24.40 -4.63
CA GLU A 145 -15.09 -25.07 -4.94
C GLU A 145 -16.24 -24.75 -3.95
N CYS A 146 -15.95 -24.06 -2.86
CA CYS A 146 -16.92 -23.73 -1.81
C CYS A 146 -17.28 -22.24 -1.75
N LEU A 147 -16.70 -21.35 -2.57
CA LEU A 147 -16.86 -19.91 -2.41
C LEU A 147 -18.33 -19.46 -2.45
N ASP A 148 -19.12 -19.98 -3.38
CA ASP A 148 -20.54 -19.64 -3.49
C ASP A 148 -21.37 -20.11 -2.30
N ASN A 149 -21.15 -21.35 -1.84
CA ASN A 149 -21.81 -21.90 -0.65
C ASN A 149 -21.41 -21.13 0.62
N TYR A 150 -20.13 -20.75 0.72
CA TYR A 150 -19.62 -19.92 1.80
C TYR A 150 -20.28 -18.54 1.81
N ASN A 151 -20.44 -17.91 0.64
CA ASN A 151 -21.08 -16.61 0.50
C ASN A 151 -22.55 -16.68 0.92
N LYS A 152 -23.30 -17.67 0.41
CA LYS A 152 -24.71 -17.89 0.78
C LYS A 152 -24.87 -18.07 2.29
N LEU A 153 -24.02 -18.90 2.89
CA LEU A 153 -24.03 -19.12 4.34
C LEU A 153 -23.76 -17.81 5.13
N CYS A 154 -22.91 -16.93 4.61
CA CYS A 154 -22.68 -15.61 5.20
C CYS A 154 -23.88 -14.66 4.97
N GLU A 155 -24.51 -14.70 3.80
CA GLU A 155 -25.72 -13.93 3.49
C GLU A 155 -26.88 -14.24 4.45
N ASP A 156 -27.03 -15.49 4.85
CA ASP A 156 -28.11 -15.92 5.75
C ASP A 156 -27.89 -15.47 7.21
N VAL A 157 -26.62 -15.37 7.66
CA VAL A 157 -26.30 -15.26 9.09
C VAL A 157 -25.71 -13.91 9.49
N LEU A 158 -24.85 -13.30 8.66
CA LEU A 158 -24.22 -12.04 9.07
C LEU A 158 -25.21 -10.88 9.25
N PRO A 159 -26.25 -10.71 8.41
CA PRO A 159 -27.23 -9.66 8.59
C PRO A 159 -28.05 -9.80 9.87
N SER A 160 -28.36 -11.03 10.30
CA SER A 160 -29.12 -11.25 11.54
C SER A 160 -28.33 -10.84 12.77
N ILE A 161 -27.01 -11.11 12.80
CA ILE A 161 -26.12 -10.64 13.88
C ILE A 161 -25.99 -9.12 13.85
N HIS A 162 -25.87 -8.53 12.65
CA HIS A 162 -25.71 -7.08 12.50
C HIS A 162 -26.97 -6.30 12.93
N ALA A 163 -28.16 -6.83 12.66
CA ALA A 163 -29.43 -6.16 12.94
C ALA A 163 -29.95 -6.39 14.37
N ASP A 164 -29.45 -7.41 15.08
CA ASP A 164 -29.94 -7.75 16.42
C ASP A 164 -29.34 -6.81 17.48
N PRO A 165 -30.17 -5.99 18.16
CA PRO A 165 -29.71 -5.01 19.14
C PRO A 165 -29.07 -5.65 20.39
N ASN A 166 -29.23 -6.96 20.60
CA ASN A 166 -28.55 -7.69 21.67
C ASN A 166 -27.05 -7.84 21.43
N TYR A 167 -26.59 -7.67 20.19
CA TYR A 167 -25.17 -7.68 19.85
C TYR A 167 -24.71 -6.24 19.60
N PRO A 168 -23.92 -5.62 20.50
CA PRO A 168 -23.34 -4.29 20.27
C PRO A 168 -22.20 -4.34 19.24
N CYS A 169 -22.51 -4.79 18.02
CA CYS A 169 -21.60 -4.87 16.90
C CYS A 169 -22.29 -4.57 15.58
N GLU A 170 -21.51 -4.03 14.65
CA GLU A 170 -21.99 -3.64 13.33
C GLU A 170 -21.11 -4.31 12.28
N LEU A 171 -21.72 -4.92 11.27
CA LEU A 171 -21.00 -5.34 10.08
C LEU A 171 -20.71 -4.06 9.28
N VAL A 172 -19.44 -3.68 9.18
CA VAL A 172 -19.04 -2.51 8.39
C VAL A 172 -19.06 -2.86 6.91
N GLY A 173 -18.51 -4.02 6.56
CA GLY A 173 -18.59 -4.51 5.20
C GLY A 173 -18.06 -5.92 5.05
N THR A 174 -18.44 -6.53 3.94
CA THR A 174 -18.05 -7.89 3.59
C THR A 174 -17.82 -8.00 2.10
N TRP A 175 -16.68 -8.56 1.71
CA TRP A 175 -16.22 -8.56 0.33
C TRP A 175 -15.56 -9.89 -0.05
N ASN A 176 -15.57 -10.20 -1.33
CA ASN A 176 -14.71 -11.20 -1.93
C ASN A 176 -13.56 -10.55 -2.66
N THR A 177 -12.38 -11.16 -2.58
CA THR A 177 -11.20 -10.71 -3.31
C THR A 177 -11.33 -11.04 -4.78
N TRP A 178 -11.20 -10.03 -5.64
CA TRP A 178 -11.17 -10.19 -7.09
C TRP A 178 -9.75 -10.25 -7.63
N TYR A 179 -8.90 -9.28 -7.25
CA TYR A 179 -7.47 -9.27 -7.56
C TYR A 179 -6.65 -9.25 -6.28
N GLY A 180 -5.67 -10.16 -6.19
CA GLY A 180 -4.90 -10.45 -4.99
C GLY A 180 -4.98 -11.95 -4.68
N GLU A 181 -5.06 -12.30 -3.40
CA GLU A 181 -5.31 -13.68 -2.96
C GLU A 181 -6.75 -14.09 -3.29
N GLN A 182 -6.93 -14.89 -4.34
CA GLN A 182 -8.25 -15.34 -4.80
C GLN A 182 -8.90 -16.30 -3.80
N ASP A 183 -10.22 -16.48 -3.93
CA ASP A 183 -11.03 -17.30 -3.02
C ASP A 183 -10.96 -16.86 -1.55
N GLN A 184 -10.64 -15.58 -1.33
CA GLN A 184 -10.57 -14.98 0.01
C GLN A 184 -11.73 -14.02 0.25
N ALA A 185 -12.48 -14.29 1.31
CA ALA A 185 -13.50 -13.38 1.84
C ALA A 185 -12.92 -12.51 2.95
N VAL A 186 -13.24 -11.21 2.93
CA VAL A 186 -12.82 -10.22 3.92
C VAL A 186 -14.05 -9.66 4.63
N HIS A 187 -14.06 -9.68 5.96
CA HIS A 187 -15.16 -9.16 6.79
C HIS A 187 -14.61 -8.11 7.75
N LEU A 188 -15.23 -6.94 7.80
CA LEU A 188 -14.90 -5.87 8.75
C LEU A 188 -16.07 -5.65 9.70
N TRP A 189 -15.83 -5.83 10.98
CA TRP A 189 -16.80 -5.61 12.06
C TRP A 189 -16.37 -4.45 12.94
N ARG A 190 -17.33 -3.70 13.45
CA ARG A 190 -17.15 -2.64 14.44
C ARG A 190 -17.84 -3.01 15.74
N TYR A 191 -17.21 -2.71 16.86
CA TYR A 191 -17.72 -2.90 18.21
C TYR A 191 -17.67 -1.55 18.95
N ARG A 192 -18.85 -0.94 19.16
CA ARG A 192 -18.98 0.31 19.92
C ARG A 192 -18.88 -0.03 21.41
N GLY A 193 -17.99 0.65 22.13
CA GLY A 193 -17.67 0.28 23.52
C GLY A 193 -16.46 -0.66 23.64
N GLY A 194 -15.67 -0.82 22.58
CA GLY A 194 -14.33 -1.39 22.63
C GLY A 194 -14.26 -2.87 22.99
N TYR A 195 -13.23 -3.23 23.77
CA TYR A 195 -12.99 -4.62 24.20
C TYR A 195 -14.13 -5.23 25.05
N PRO A 196 -14.79 -4.50 25.97
CA PRO A 196 -15.96 -5.00 26.68
C PRO A 196 -17.09 -5.45 25.74
N ALA A 197 -17.48 -4.59 24.79
CA ALA A 197 -18.52 -4.90 23.82
C ALA A 197 -18.17 -6.11 22.94
N LEU A 198 -16.92 -6.19 22.46
CA LEU A 198 -16.43 -7.38 21.75
C LEU A 198 -16.56 -8.64 22.62
N THR A 199 -16.15 -8.58 23.88
CA THR A 199 -16.17 -9.73 24.79
C THR A 199 -17.60 -10.20 25.06
N GLU A 200 -18.52 -9.27 25.29
CA GLU A 200 -19.94 -9.53 25.45
C GLU A 200 -20.52 -10.23 24.22
N VAL A 201 -20.31 -9.67 23.03
CA VAL A 201 -20.79 -10.26 21.77
C VAL A 201 -20.24 -11.66 21.59
N MET A 202 -18.94 -11.86 21.78
CA MET A 202 -18.32 -13.17 21.62
C MET A 202 -18.84 -14.20 22.64
N ASN A 203 -19.18 -13.79 23.87
CA ASN A 203 -19.78 -14.67 24.87
C ASN A 203 -21.22 -15.04 24.50
N LYS A 204 -22.05 -14.08 24.07
CA LYS A 204 -23.42 -14.34 23.62
C LYS A 204 -23.45 -15.21 22.36
N LEU A 205 -22.53 -15.01 21.42
CA LEU A 205 -22.45 -15.82 20.20
C LEU A 205 -22.05 -17.28 20.48
N ARG A 206 -21.30 -17.57 21.56
CA ARG A 206 -20.94 -18.95 21.95
C ARG A 206 -22.15 -19.78 22.40
N THR A 207 -23.19 -19.15 22.93
CA THR A 207 -24.41 -19.84 23.37
C THR A 207 -25.51 -19.82 22.32
N ASN A 208 -25.38 -19.02 21.26
CA ASN A 208 -26.31 -18.98 20.14
C ASN A 208 -26.13 -20.22 19.24
N LYS A 209 -27.13 -21.12 19.25
CA LYS A 209 -27.12 -22.37 18.48
C LYS A 209 -26.99 -22.16 16.97
N VAL A 210 -27.72 -21.20 16.42
CA VAL A 210 -27.69 -20.86 14.98
C VAL A 210 -26.30 -20.40 14.56
N PHE A 211 -25.67 -19.53 15.38
CA PHE A 211 -24.30 -19.09 15.10
C PHE A 211 -23.27 -20.21 15.22
N MET A 212 -23.46 -21.12 16.18
CA MET A 212 -22.55 -22.26 16.36
C MET A 212 -22.63 -23.26 15.20
N GLU A 213 -23.82 -23.49 14.67
CA GLU A 213 -24.03 -24.27 13.45
C GLU A 213 -23.39 -23.58 12.24
N TYR A 214 -23.67 -22.29 12.03
CA TYR A 214 -22.99 -21.47 11.03
C TYR A 214 -21.46 -21.58 11.12
N ARG A 215 -20.91 -21.47 12.33
CA ARG A 215 -19.47 -21.56 12.57
C ARG A 215 -18.91 -22.92 12.17
N SER A 216 -19.66 -23.99 12.43
CA SER A 216 -19.33 -25.38 12.07
C SER A 216 -19.33 -25.58 10.56
N GLU A 217 -20.44 -25.26 9.89
CA GLU A 217 -20.57 -25.43 8.43
C GLU A 217 -19.55 -24.58 7.68
N ARG A 218 -19.40 -23.31 8.07
CA ARG A 218 -18.35 -22.44 7.53
C ARG A 218 -16.97 -23.06 7.70
N GLY A 219 -16.70 -23.70 8.83
CA GLY A 219 -15.41 -24.34 9.11
C GLY A 219 -15.02 -25.41 8.07
N LYS A 220 -15.98 -26.14 7.52
CA LYS A 220 -15.75 -27.21 6.52
C LYS A 220 -15.29 -26.65 5.16
N MET A 221 -15.60 -25.39 4.89
CA MET A 221 -15.35 -24.72 3.61
C MET A 221 -14.04 -23.91 3.58
N LEU A 222 -13.29 -23.86 4.69
CA LEU A 222 -12.13 -22.97 4.83
C LEU A 222 -10.81 -23.72 4.72
N LEU A 223 -9.84 -23.11 4.04
CA LEU A 223 -8.44 -23.49 4.03
C LEU A 223 -7.70 -22.89 5.23
N SER A 224 -7.92 -21.59 5.49
CA SER A 224 -7.29 -20.88 6.60
C SER A 224 -8.11 -19.67 7.02
N ARG A 225 -7.81 -19.12 8.21
CA ARG A 225 -8.42 -17.89 8.73
C ARG A 225 -7.42 -17.06 9.50
N ARG A 226 -7.55 -15.74 9.39
CA ARG A 226 -6.81 -14.77 10.20
C ARG A 226 -7.74 -13.65 10.64
N ASN A 227 -7.65 -13.24 11.90
CA ASN A 227 -8.35 -12.07 12.44
C ASN A 227 -7.35 -11.09 13.03
N GLN A 228 -7.62 -9.79 12.93
CA GLN A 228 -6.88 -8.74 13.61
C GLN A 228 -7.86 -7.78 14.28
N LEU A 229 -7.49 -7.29 15.46
CA LEU A 229 -8.19 -6.19 16.11
C LEU A 229 -7.46 -4.89 15.81
N LEU A 230 -8.22 -3.89 15.37
CA LEU A 230 -7.71 -2.65 14.83
C LEU A 230 -8.34 -1.46 15.56
N LEU A 231 -7.59 -0.36 15.57
CA LEU A 231 -8.12 0.96 15.88
C LEU A 231 -8.12 1.80 14.60
N GLU A 232 -9.02 2.76 14.54
CA GLU A 232 -9.14 3.71 13.44
C GLU A 232 -8.24 4.93 13.69
N PHE A 233 -7.60 5.44 12.64
CA PHE A 233 -6.85 6.69 12.72
C PHE A 233 -7.77 7.88 12.96
N SER A 234 -7.39 8.78 13.87
CA SER A 234 -8.16 9.98 14.21
C SER A 234 -8.33 10.97 13.05
N PHE A 235 -7.46 10.90 12.04
CA PHE A 235 -7.47 11.77 10.87
C PHE A 235 -8.17 11.14 9.65
N TRP A 236 -8.76 9.95 9.79
CA TRP A 236 -9.49 9.28 8.72
C TRP A 236 -10.99 9.47 8.84
N ASN A 237 -11.70 9.25 7.72
CA ASN A 237 -13.16 9.21 7.69
C ASN A 237 -13.67 7.93 8.36
N GLU A 238 -14.81 8.06 9.04
CA GLU A 238 -15.58 6.89 9.46
C GLU A 238 -16.13 6.16 8.22
N PRO A 239 -16.10 4.81 8.18
CA PRO A 239 -16.67 4.06 7.08
C PRO A 239 -18.20 4.19 7.07
N LEU A 240 -18.72 5.00 6.14
CA LEU A 240 -20.14 5.22 5.92
C LEU A 240 -20.61 4.59 4.60
N PRO A 241 -21.89 4.18 4.49
CA PRO A 241 -22.52 3.75 3.24
C PRO A 241 -22.31 4.76 2.11
N ARG A 242 -22.18 4.26 0.88
CA ARG A 242 -21.84 5.04 -0.32
C ARG A 242 -22.84 4.76 -1.43
N GLU A 243 -22.95 5.70 -2.35
CA GLU A 243 -23.81 5.54 -3.53
C GLU A 243 -23.13 4.72 -4.63
N GLY A 244 -23.95 4.01 -5.39
CA GLY A 244 -23.56 3.26 -6.58
C GLY A 244 -22.88 1.92 -6.27
N PRO A 245 -22.70 1.06 -7.30
CA PRO A 245 -21.85 -0.10 -7.16
C PRO A 245 -20.40 0.37 -7.01
N ASN A 246 -19.73 -0.04 -5.94
CA ASN A 246 -18.34 0.29 -5.69
C ASN A 246 -17.45 -0.96 -5.71
N ILE A 247 -16.25 -0.84 -6.27
CA ILE A 247 -15.14 -1.76 -5.99
C ILE A 247 -14.29 -1.18 -4.86
N TYR A 248 -13.75 -2.07 -4.04
CA TYR A 248 -12.97 -1.68 -2.87
C TYR A 248 -11.50 -2.07 -3.05
N GLU A 249 -10.59 -1.19 -2.64
CA GLU A 249 -9.17 -1.52 -2.54
C GLU A 249 -8.76 -1.55 -1.07
N LEU A 250 -8.35 -2.71 -0.57
CA LEU A 250 -7.70 -2.83 0.73
C LEU A 250 -6.19 -2.84 0.54
N ARG A 251 -5.52 -1.76 0.96
CA ARG A 251 -4.06 -1.69 0.98
C ARG A 251 -3.54 -1.95 2.39
N SER A 252 -2.71 -2.97 2.52
CA SER A 252 -2.10 -3.37 3.79
C SER A 252 -0.61 -3.06 3.77
N TYR A 253 -0.10 -2.42 4.82
CA TYR A 253 1.30 -2.04 4.97
C TYR A 253 1.86 -2.64 6.26
N SER A 254 2.86 -3.50 6.13
CA SER A 254 3.69 -3.91 7.26
C SER A 254 4.78 -2.86 7.44
N LEU A 255 4.72 -2.10 8.52
CA LEU A 255 5.69 -1.06 8.83
C LEU A 255 6.87 -1.63 9.61
N ARG A 256 8.03 -0.98 9.50
CA ARG A 256 9.17 -1.27 10.36
C ARG A 256 8.78 -1.02 11.84
N PRO A 257 9.13 -1.92 12.76
CA PRO A 257 8.87 -1.71 14.19
C PRO A 257 9.33 -0.33 14.66
N GLY A 258 8.49 0.36 15.44
CA GLY A 258 8.76 1.71 15.95
C GLY A 258 8.44 2.87 15.01
N THR A 259 8.13 2.62 13.73
CA THR A 259 7.91 3.70 12.74
C THR A 259 6.44 4.12 12.56
N MET A 260 5.50 3.46 13.25
CA MET A 260 4.06 3.68 13.07
C MET A 260 3.62 5.13 13.32
N ILE A 261 4.18 5.79 14.35
CA ILE A 261 3.85 7.19 14.66
C ILE A 261 4.41 8.13 13.59
N GLU A 262 5.65 7.92 13.18
CA GLU A 262 6.28 8.71 12.12
C GLU A 262 5.48 8.60 10.82
N TRP A 263 5.17 7.36 10.42
CA TRP A 263 4.36 7.08 9.23
C TRP A 263 2.97 7.72 9.34
N GLY A 264 2.31 7.59 10.50
CA GLY A 264 1.00 8.19 10.76
C GLY A 264 1.00 9.71 10.65
N ASN A 265 2.06 10.39 11.12
CA ASN A 265 2.20 11.84 11.05
C ASN A 265 2.33 12.36 9.59
N TYR A 266 3.00 11.61 8.72
CA TYR A 266 3.01 11.93 7.29
C TYR A 266 1.62 11.71 6.67
N TRP A 267 0.95 10.61 7.00
CA TRP A 267 -0.38 10.30 6.48
C TRP A 267 -1.50 11.23 6.95
N ALA A 268 -1.42 11.77 8.17
CA ALA A 268 -2.34 12.78 8.67
C ALA A 268 -2.39 14.04 7.80
N ARG A 269 -1.29 14.36 7.12
CA ARG A 269 -1.22 15.44 6.12
C ARG A 269 -1.66 14.93 4.74
N ALA A 270 -1.18 13.76 4.35
CA ALA A 270 -1.39 13.20 3.02
C ALA A 270 -2.85 12.88 2.69
N ILE A 271 -3.62 12.43 3.68
CA ILE A 271 -4.99 11.99 3.47
C ILE A 271 -5.88 13.12 2.93
N LYS A 272 -5.54 14.38 3.24
CA LYS A 272 -6.25 15.58 2.77
C LYS A 272 -6.22 15.72 1.24
N TYR A 273 -5.15 15.26 0.59
CA TYR A 273 -5.04 15.27 -0.87
C TYR A 273 -5.99 14.27 -1.53
N ARG A 274 -6.31 13.20 -0.80
CA ARG A 274 -7.12 12.09 -1.30
C ARG A 274 -8.58 12.27 -0.96
N GLN A 275 -8.93 12.72 0.23
CA GLN A 275 -10.33 12.91 0.65
C GLN A 275 -11.18 13.77 -0.31
N ARG A 276 -10.58 14.66 -1.11
CA ARG A 276 -11.27 15.47 -2.12
C ARG A 276 -11.99 14.64 -3.20
N ASN A 277 -11.47 13.47 -3.56
CA ASN A 277 -12.10 12.60 -4.56
C ASN A 277 -13.08 11.60 -3.94
N ASN A 278 -13.38 11.76 -2.65
CA ASN A 278 -14.27 10.91 -1.86
C ASN A 278 -13.92 9.41 -1.91
N GLU A 279 -12.70 8.99 -2.23
CA GLU A 279 -12.34 7.55 -2.31
C GLU A 279 -11.94 6.95 -0.96
N ALA A 280 -11.66 7.78 0.06
CA ALA A 280 -11.22 7.35 1.39
C ALA A 280 -12.38 6.78 2.23
N VAL A 281 -12.38 5.47 2.49
CA VAL A 281 -13.42 4.78 3.28
C VAL A 281 -13.03 4.64 4.74
N GLY A 282 -11.82 4.15 5.03
CA GLY A 282 -11.37 3.88 6.39
C GLY A 282 -9.87 3.65 6.48
N GLY A 283 -9.27 4.03 7.60
CA GLY A 283 -7.84 3.88 7.86
C GLY A 283 -7.63 3.30 9.24
N PHE A 284 -6.95 2.16 9.31
CA PHE A 284 -6.87 1.36 10.53
C PHE A 284 -5.44 0.91 10.82
N PHE A 285 -5.12 0.69 12.09
CA PHE A 285 -3.86 0.10 12.52
C PHE A 285 -4.07 -1.01 13.55
N SER A 286 -3.24 -2.04 13.46
CA SER A 286 -3.35 -3.24 14.28
C SER A 286 -3.03 -2.97 15.75
N GLN A 287 -3.87 -3.45 16.65
CA GLN A 287 -3.59 -3.59 18.09
C GLN A 287 -3.27 -5.03 18.47
N ILE A 288 -4.02 -6.00 17.94
CA ILE A 288 -3.84 -7.43 18.22
C ILE A 288 -3.85 -8.21 16.91
N GLY A 289 -2.95 -9.19 16.80
CA GLY A 289 -2.66 -9.94 15.58
C GLY A 289 -1.28 -9.55 15.03
N SER A 290 -1.16 -9.39 13.71
CA SER A 290 0.09 -8.88 13.10
C SER A 290 0.29 -7.42 13.50
N LEU A 291 1.31 -7.14 14.33
CA LEU A 291 1.63 -5.81 14.82
C LEU A 291 2.32 -4.96 13.74
N TYR A 292 2.36 -3.65 13.97
CA TYR A 292 2.90 -2.65 13.04
C TYR A 292 2.24 -2.70 11.65
N MET A 293 1.00 -3.18 11.57
CA MET A 293 0.26 -3.29 10.33
C MET A 293 -0.77 -2.17 10.21
N VAL A 294 -0.81 -1.55 9.05
CA VAL A 294 -1.78 -0.52 8.68
C VAL A 294 -2.63 -0.98 7.52
N HIS A 295 -3.93 -0.71 7.57
CA HIS A 295 -4.88 -0.99 6.51
C HIS A 295 -5.56 0.30 6.05
N HIS A 296 -5.49 0.58 4.76
CA HIS A 296 -6.30 1.61 4.12
C HIS A 296 -7.37 0.96 3.27
N LEU A 297 -8.62 1.32 3.49
CA LEU A 297 -9.76 0.93 2.70
C LEU A 297 -10.17 2.11 1.80
N TRP A 298 -10.18 1.86 0.50
CA TRP A 298 -10.58 2.81 -0.53
C TRP A 298 -11.77 2.25 -1.32
N ALA A 299 -12.61 3.13 -1.86
CA ALA A 299 -13.72 2.76 -2.74
C ALA A 299 -13.64 3.56 -4.05
N TYR A 300 -13.89 2.88 -5.15
CA TYR A 300 -13.91 3.44 -6.49
C TYR A 300 -15.09 2.88 -7.25
N LYS A 301 -15.57 3.62 -8.26
CA LYS A 301 -16.63 3.15 -9.15
C LYS A 301 -16.20 1.90 -9.93
N ASP A 302 -14.97 1.92 -10.43
CA ASP A 302 -14.40 0.88 -11.29
C ASP A 302 -12.86 0.96 -11.30
N LEU A 303 -12.20 0.04 -12.04
CA LEU A 303 -10.73 0.01 -12.11
C LEU A 303 -10.14 1.22 -12.85
N GLN A 304 -10.87 1.81 -13.81
CA GLN A 304 -10.39 2.97 -14.57
C GLN A 304 -10.39 4.22 -13.68
N SER A 305 -11.50 4.50 -13.00
CA SER A 305 -11.60 5.59 -12.02
C SER A 305 -10.58 5.43 -10.89
N ARG A 306 -10.26 4.20 -10.48
CA ARG A 306 -9.14 3.94 -9.56
C ARG A 306 -7.80 4.37 -10.15
N GLU A 307 -7.49 4.01 -11.38
CA GLU A 307 -6.26 4.41 -12.06
C GLU A 307 -6.17 5.93 -12.19
N ASP A 308 -7.22 6.56 -12.71
CA ASP A 308 -7.30 8.00 -12.93
C ASP A 308 -7.12 8.77 -11.61
N THR A 309 -7.81 8.34 -10.54
CA THR A 309 -7.69 8.95 -9.21
C THR A 309 -6.27 8.85 -8.65
N ARG A 310 -5.62 7.69 -8.83
CA ARG A 310 -4.24 7.47 -8.36
C ARG A 310 -3.23 8.30 -9.15
N ASN A 311 -3.44 8.44 -10.46
CA ASN A 311 -2.58 9.25 -11.31
C ASN A 311 -2.76 10.75 -11.00
N ALA A 312 -4.00 11.19 -10.78
CA ALA A 312 -4.31 12.56 -10.39
C ALA A 312 -3.67 12.96 -9.04
N ALA A 313 -3.51 12.00 -8.11
CA ALA A 313 -2.84 12.26 -6.83
C ALA A 313 -1.38 12.69 -7.00
N TRP A 314 -0.67 12.20 -8.03
CA TRP A 314 0.71 12.62 -8.33
C TRP A 314 0.83 14.05 -8.83
N LEU A 315 -0.27 14.66 -9.27
CA LEU A 315 -0.32 16.07 -9.67
C LEU A 315 -0.53 17.01 -8.48
N GLN A 316 -0.79 16.48 -7.28
CA GLN A 316 -0.97 17.28 -6.07
C GLN A 316 0.40 17.61 -5.46
N GLU A 317 0.63 18.91 -5.20
CA GLU A 317 1.86 19.39 -4.56
C GLU A 317 2.03 18.76 -3.16
N GLY A 318 3.22 18.23 -2.89
CA GLY A 318 3.58 17.58 -1.62
C GLY A 318 3.19 16.10 -1.51
N TRP A 319 2.48 15.53 -2.49
CA TRP A 319 2.22 14.09 -2.51
C TRP A 319 3.50 13.27 -2.70
N ASP A 320 4.38 13.73 -3.58
CA ASP A 320 5.70 13.14 -3.84
C ASP A 320 6.58 13.14 -2.59
N GLU A 321 6.58 14.22 -1.81
CA GLU A 321 7.30 14.32 -0.54
C GLU A 321 6.78 13.29 0.47
N VAL A 322 5.45 13.15 0.62
CA VAL A 322 4.85 12.13 1.49
C VAL A 322 5.31 10.74 1.08
N VAL A 323 5.27 10.43 -0.23
CA VAL A 323 5.69 9.11 -0.73
C VAL A 323 7.17 8.88 -0.42
N TYR A 324 8.02 9.88 -0.65
CA TYR A 324 9.46 9.81 -0.38
C TYR A 324 9.76 9.45 1.08
N TYR A 325 9.05 10.06 2.04
CA TYR A 325 9.28 9.80 3.46
C TYR A 325 8.58 8.55 4.01
N THR A 326 7.43 8.16 3.43
CA THR A 326 6.65 7.02 3.96
C THR A 326 7.08 5.66 3.41
N VAL A 327 7.53 5.58 2.14
CA VAL A 327 7.93 4.31 1.51
C VAL A 327 9.08 3.60 2.25
N PRO A 328 10.16 4.28 2.67
CA PRO A 328 11.26 3.64 3.40
C PRO A 328 10.85 3.00 4.73
N LEU A 329 9.75 3.47 5.34
CA LEU A 329 9.23 2.96 6.61
C LEU A 329 8.46 1.64 6.45
N ILE A 330 8.14 1.24 5.21
CA ILE A 330 7.36 0.04 4.90
C ILE A 330 8.32 -1.13 4.63
N GLN A 331 8.03 -2.28 5.24
CA GLN A 331 8.73 -3.55 4.97
C GLN A 331 8.04 -4.36 3.88
N HIS A 332 6.71 -4.42 3.93
CA HIS A 332 5.90 -5.14 2.96
C HIS A 332 4.62 -4.36 2.68
N MET A 333 4.16 -4.37 1.44
CA MET A 333 2.87 -3.79 1.07
C MET A 333 2.11 -4.73 0.15
N GLU A 334 0.81 -4.79 0.37
CA GLU A 334 -0.12 -5.56 -0.43
C GLU A 334 -1.30 -4.65 -0.83
N SER A 335 -1.80 -4.81 -2.05
CA SER A 335 -3.04 -4.20 -2.50
C SER A 335 -3.96 -5.29 -3.01
N ARG A 336 -5.24 -5.19 -2.65
CA ARG A 336 -6.27 -6.15 -2.97
C ARG A 336 -7.51 -5.43 -3.48
N ILE A 337 -7.98 -5.81 -4.66
CA ILE A 337 -9.26 -5.34 -5.19
C ILE A 337 -10.34 -6.32 -4.75
N MET A 338 -11.42 -5.80 -4.18
CA MET A 338 -12.48 -6.56 -3.58
C MET A 338 -13.84 -6.10 -4.11
N ILE A 339 -14.76 -7.05 -4.24
CA ILE A 339 -16.14 -6.81 -4.66
C ILE A 339 -17.04 -7.05 -3.45
N PRO A 340 -17.92 -6.09 -3.08
CA PRO A 340 -18.80 -6.26 -1.94
C PRO A 340 -19.83 -7.36 -2.21
N LEU A 341 -20.16 -8.13 -1.18
CA LEU A 341 -21.32 -9.02 -1.24
C LEU A 341 -22.62 -8.20 -1.22
N LYS A 342 -23.73 -8.79 -1.68
CA LYS A 342 -25.04 -8.10 -1.72
C LYS A 342 -25.51 -7.59 -0.35
N ILE A 343 -25.13 -8.31 0.70
CA ILE A 343 -25.42 -7.98 2.10
C ILE A 343 -24.45 -6.97 2.73
N SER A 344 -23.39 -6.56 2.02
CA SER A 344 -22.42 -5.60 2.55
C SER A 344 -23.10 -4.25 2.76
N PRO A 345 -23.01 -3.64 3.96
CA PRO A 345 -23.53 -2.29 4.18
C PRO A 345 -22.79 -1.20 3.36
N LEU A 346 -21.55 -1.50 2.96
CA LEU A 346 -20.73 -0.73 2.03
C LEU A 346 -20.81 -1.34 0.61
N LYS A 347 -21.98 -1.33 -0.02
CA LYS A 347 -22.18 -1.85 -1.39
C LYS A 347 -22.03 -0.77 -2.45
#